data_AF-W7DA54-F1
#
_entry.id   AF-W7DA54-F1
#
_cell.length_a   1.000
_cell.length_b   1.000
_cell.length_c   1.000
_cell.angle_alpha   90.00
_cell.angle_beta   90.00
_cell.angle_gamma   90.00
#
_symmetry.space_group_name_H-M   'P 1'
#
loop_
_entity.id
_entity.type
_entity.pdbx_description
1 polymer ?
#
loop_
_entity_poly.entity_id
_entity_poly.type
_entity_poly.pdbx_seq_one_letter_code
_entity_poly.pdbx_strand_id
1 'polypeptide(L)'
;MTKIIFMGTPTFSVPVLEAVADQYEVIAVVTQPDRAVGRKRVLTPPPVKEAAVARGLPVYQPEKLRDSEELALLIDLGADLIVTAAYGQILPNVLLEAPKHGCINVHASLLPEYRGGAPVHYAILDGKTETGVTIMYMVEKLDAGDMLARRCIPITDEDNVGTMFEKLSEVGASLLMDTLPDLLAGKITPEPQNPENVTFAPNIKREQEKIDWTREGRAIFNHIRGLSPWPVAYTTLAGNNFKIWQAHLEETDTVLPAGQVARTTKHDFAIATGDKTVIVPEIVQLAGKQKMAVADYMAGAGQQLNTETRFGDV
;
A
#
# COMPACT_ATOMS: atom_id res chain seq x y z
N MET A 1 -1.97 22.45 -25.11
CA MET A 1 -1.36 21.68 -24.01
C MET A 1 -2.11 20.36 -23.96
N THR A 2 -1.46 19.24 -23.61
CA THR A 2 -2.14 17.94 -23.53
C THR A 2 -3.16 17.98 -22.38
N LYS A 3 -4.41 17.62 -22.67
CA LYS A 3 -5.49 17.58 -21.67
C LYS A 3 -5.51 16.24 -20.96
N ILE A 4 -5.38 16.27 -19.63
CA ILE A 4 -5.31 15.05 -18.81
C ILE A 4 -6.46 15.03 -17.80
N ILE A 5 -7.11 13.87 -17.71
CA ILE A 5 -7.93 13.54 -16.54
C ILE A 5 -7.09 12.70 -15.60
N PHE A 6 -7.00 13.13 -14.35
CA PHE A 6 -6.29 12.38 -13.31
C PHE A 6 -7.30 11.62 -12.44
N MET A 7 -7.04 10.34 -12.15
CA MET A 7 -7.88 9.54 -11.26
C MET A 7 -7.06 8.92 -10.13
N GLY A 8 -7.34 9.29 -8.88
CA GLY A 8 -6.59 8.79 -7.73
C GLY A 8 -7.28 9.08 -6.41
N THR A 9 -6.81 8.52 -5.30
CA THR A 9 -7.49 8.65 -4.00
C THR A 9 -6.55 8.80 -2.81
N PRO A 10 -5.66 7.83 -2.52
CA PRO A 10 -4.82 7.90 -1.33
C PRO A 10 -3.67 8.90 -1.49
N THR A 11 -2.90 9.08 -0.41
CA THR A 11 -1.71 9.93 -0.38
C THR A 11 -0.68 9.59 -1.46
N PHE A 12 -0.55 8.31 -1.85
CA PHE A 12 0.32 7.88 -2.96
C PHE A 12 -0.01 8.55 -4.30
N SER A 13 -1.26 8.92 -4.52
CA SER A 13 -1.66 9.55 -5.77
C SER A 13 -1.33 11.04 -5.80
N VAL A 14 -1.05 11.68 -4.66
CA VAL A 14 -0.90 13.13 -4.54
C VAL A 14 0.35 13.63 -5.29
N PRO A 15 1.57 13.09 -5.05
CA PRO A 15 2.75 13.50 -5.82
C PRO A 15 2.59 13.28 -7.33
N VAL A 16 1.88 12.22 -7.73
CA VAL A 16 1.60 11.96 -9.14
C VAL A 16 0.68 13.03 -9.74
N LEU A 17 -0.40 13.40 -9.04
CA LEU A 17 -1.30 14.49 -9.47
C LEU A 17 -0.54 15.80 -9.61
N GLU A 18 0.25 16.17 -8.59
CA GLU A 18 0.99 17.42 -8.56
C GLU A 18 1.99 17.51 -9.71
N ALA A 19 2.76 16.45 -9.95
CA ALA A 19 3.71 16.38 -11.06
C ALA A 19 3.03 16.53 -12.42
N VAL A 20 1.89 15.86 -12.63
CA VAL A 20 1.10 15.99 -13.86
C VAL A 20 0.58 17.43 -14.03
N ALA A 21 0.01 18.01 -12.97
CA ALA A 21 -0.57 19.35 -12.99
C ALA A 21 0.46 20.48 -13.18
N ASP A 22 1.74 20.23 -12.89
CA ASP A 22 2.83 21.20 -13.11
C ASP A 22 3.27 21.28 -14.57
N GLN A 23 3.01 20.25 -15.39
CA GLN A 23 3.51 20.16 -16.77
C GLN A 23 2.40 20.07 -17.83
N TYR A 24 1.20 19.64 -17.43
CA TYR A 24 0.09 19.36 -18.34
C TYR A 24 -1.22 19.98 -17.84
N GLU A 25 -2.20 20.08 -18.75
CA GLU A 25 -3.50 20.67 -18.43
C GLU A 25 -4.41 19.62 -17.78
N VAL A 26 -4.48 19.62 -16.45
CA VAL A 26 -5.40 18.74 -15.72
C VAL A 26 -6.81 19.31 -15.76
N ILE A 27 -7.65 18.75 -16.62
CA ILE A 27 -9.02 19.22 -16.90
C ILE A 27 -10.07 18.62 -15.94
N ALA A 28 -9.75 17.49 -15.30
CA ALA A 28 -10.56 16.91 -14.24
C ALA A 28 -9.73 16.03 -13.31
N VAL A 29 -10.09 16.02 -12.03
CA VAL A 29 -9.60 15.09 -11.02
C VAL A 29 -10.76 14.24 -10.54
N VAL A 30 -10.65 12.92 -10.68
CA VAL A 30 -11.65 11.95 -10.22
C VAL A 30 -11.11 11.23 -8.99
N THR A 31 -11.88 11.21 -7.90
CA THR A 31 -11.47 10.57 -6.65
C THR A 31 -12.65 9.90 -5.96
N GLN A 32 -12.40 9.06 -4.95
CA GLN A 32 -13.48 8.46 -4.18
C GLN A 32 -14.29 9.53 -3.44
N PRO A 33 -15.58 9.30 -3.14
CA PRO A 33 -16.36 10.22 -2.32
C PRO A 33 -15.79 10.36 -0.90
N ASP A 34 -16.08 11.48 -0.26
CA ASP A 34 -15.70 11.72 1.13
C ASP A 34 -16.28 10.61 2.02
N ARG A 35 -15.45 10.06 2.93
CA ARG A 35 -15.85 8.97 3.82
C ARG A 35 -15.75 9.42 5.27
N ALA A 36 -16.61 8.86 6.11
CA ALA A 36 -16.58 9.09 7.55
C ALA A 36 -15.41 8.31 8.17
N VAL A 37 -14.45 9.03 8.78
CA VAL A 37 -13.24 8.44 9.37
C VAL A 37 -13.30 8.47 10.90
N GLY A 38 -12.76 7.41 11.50
CA GLY A 38 -12.61 7.26 12.95
C GLY A 38 -13.93 7.10 13.72
N ARG A 39 -13.83 6.97 15.04
CA ARG A 39 -14.99 6.73 15.92
C ARG A 39 -16.01 7.87 15.90
N LYS A 40 -15.55 9.11 15.67
CA LYS A 40 -16.40 10.30 15.60
C LYS A 40 -17.09 10.48 14.24
N ARG A 41 -16.82 9.60 13.26
CA ARG A 41 -17.40 9.62 11.91
C ARG A 41 -17.30 11.00 11.25
N VAL A 42 -16.16 11.66 11.41
CA VAL A 42 -15.91 12.95 10.76
C VAL A 42 -15.83 12.70 9.27
N LEU A 43 -16.60 13.44 8.49
CA LEU A 43 -16.54 13.37 7.03
C LEU A 43 -15.18 13.94 6.60
N THR A 44 -14.36 13.10 5.99
CA THR A 44 -12.98 13.44 5.61
C THR A 44 -12.84 13.27 4.09
N PRO A 45 -12.39 14.31 3.37
CA PRO A 45 -12.10 14.20 1.95
C PRO A 45 -10.88 13.31 1.72
N PRO A 46 -10.78 12.64 0.56
CA PRO A 46 -9.54 11.94 0.20
C PRO A 46 -8.37 12.93 -0.01
N PRO A 47 -7.12 12.51 0.24
CA PRO A 47 -5.94 13.33 -0.01
C PRO A 47 -5.87 13.95 -1.41
N VAL A 48 -6.27 13.21 -2.45
CA VAL A 48 -6.31 13.73 -3.83
C VAL A 48 -7.31 14.88 -4.01
N LYS A 49 -8.47 14.83 -3.33
CA LYS A 49 -9.43 15.95 -3.35
C LYS A 49 -8.83 17.20 -2.74
N GLU A 50 -8.17 17.07 -1.59
CA GLU A 50 -7.54 18.21 -0.91
C GLU A 50 -6.48 18.86 -1.81
N ALA A 51 -5.61 18.04 -2.41
CA ALA A 51 -4.57 18.51 -3.34
C ALA A 51 -5.17 19.19 -4.59
N ALA A 52 -6.21 18.60 -5.17
CA ALA A 52 -6.89 19.16 -6.33
C ALA A 52 -7.56 20.51 -6.04
N VAL A 53 -8.29 20.62 -4.93
CA VAL A 53 -8.95 21.86 -4.50
C VAL A 53 -7.92 22.95 -4.20
N ALA A 54 -6.80 22.61 -3.54
CA ALA A 54 -5.73 23.56 -3.26
C ALA A 54 -5.12 24.16 -4.54
N ARG A 55 -5.15 23.43 -5.65
CA ARG A 55 -4.71 23.86 -6.98
C ARG A 55 -5.83 24.45 -7.85
N GLY A 56 -7.06 24.52 -7.35
CA GLY A 56 -8.22 25.00 -8.12
C GLY A 56 -8.65 24.08 -9.27
N LEU A 57 -8.33 22.79 -9.19
CA LEU A 57 -8.67 21.80 -10.22
C LEU A 57 -10.13 21.31 -10.05
N PRO A 58 -10.87 21.05 -11.14
CA PRO A 58 -12.22 20.49 -11.06
C PRO A 58 -12.21 19.07 -10.47
N VAL A 59 -13.06 18.80 -9.49
CA VAL A 59 -13.13 17.50 -8.78
C VAL A 59 -14.47 16.80 -9.03
N TYR A 60 -14.40 15.50 -9.34
CA TYR A 60 -15.53 14.60 -9.53
C TYR A 60 -15.42 13.42 -8.56
N GLN A 61 -16.54 13.05 -7.91
CA GLN A 61 -16.57 11.99 -6.89
C GLN A 61 -17.75 11.02 -7.10
N PRO A 62 -17.80 10.29 -8.23
CA PRO A 62 -18.87 9.33 -8.45
C PRO A 62 -18.80 8.19 -7.43
N GLU A 63 -19.93 7.83 -6.82
CA GLU A 63 -20.02 6.65 -5.94
C GLU A 63 -19.68 5.36 -6.69
N LYS A 64 -20.10 5.29 -7.95
CA LYS A 64 -19.67 4.29 -8.94
C LYS A 64 -19.48 5.01 -10.26
N LEU A 65 -18.35 4.81 -10.91
CA LEU A 65 -18.06 5.41 -12.22
C LEU A 65 -18.88 4.78 -13.35
N ARG A 66 -19.14 3.46 -13.25
CA ARG A 66 -20.00 2.77 -14.21
C ARG A 66 -21.45 3.25 -14.04
N ASP A 67 -22.10 3.54 -15.16
CA ASP A 67 -23.51 3.98 -15.23
C ASP A 67 -23.78 5.32 -14.51
N SER A 68 -22.75 6.13 -14.30
CA SER A 68 -22.83 7.44 -13.64
C SER A 68 -23.02 8.57 -14.66
N GLU A 69 -23.63 9.67 -14.24
CA GLU A 69 -23.74 10.88 -15.07
C GLU A 69 -22.37 11.49 -15.33
N GLU A 70 -21.46 11.40 -14.36
CA GLU A 70 -20.07 11.87 -14.48
C GLU A 70 -19.30 11.12 -15.57
N LEU A 71 -19.61 9.85 -15.84
CA LEU A 71 -18.94 9.11 -16.92
C LEU A 71 -19.12 9.78 -18.28
N ALA A 72 -20.36 10.17 -18.60
CA ALA A 72 -20.65 10.87 -19.86
C ALA A 72 -19.95 12.22 -19.91
N LEU A 73 -19.99 12.99 -18.80
CA LEU A 73 -19.29 14.26 -18.68
C LEU A 73 -17.78 14.10 -18.90
N LEU A 74 -17.14 13.12 -18.26
CA LEU A 74 -15.70 12.88 -18.36
C LEU A 74 -15.26 12.53 -19.79
N ILE A 75 -16.09 11.78 -20.53
CA ILE A 75 -15.85 11.49 -21.95
C ILE A 75 -15.97 12.77 -22.78
N ASP A 76 -17.03 13.56 -22.57
CA ASP A 76 -17.32 14.79 -23.31
C ASP A 76 -16.27 15.89 -23.10
N LEU A 77 -15.51 15.86 -22.00
CA LEU A 77 -14.39 16.79 -21.77
C LEU A 77 -13.29 16.66 -22.83
N GLY A 78 -13.21 15.53 -23.54
CA GLY A 78 -12.26 15.33 -24.64
C GLY A 78 -10.81 15.30 -24.17
N ALA A 79 -10.51 14.47 -23.16
CA ALA A 79 -9.15 14.27 -22.67
C ALA A 79 -8.26 13.61 -23.73
N ASP A 80 -7.00 14.01 -23.79
CA ASP A 80 -6.00 13.35 -24.63
C ASP A 80 -5.46 12.07 -23.96
N LEU A 81 -5.39 12.07 -22.63
CA LEU A 81 -4.89 10.97 -21.81
C LEU A 81 -5.64 10.90 -20.47
N ILE A 82 -5.85 9.68 -19.96
CA ILE A 82 -6.23 9.47 -18.56
C ILE A 82 -5.04 8.87 -17.81
N VAL A 83 -4.70 9.46 -16.66
CA VAL A 83 -3.68 8.95 -15.75
C VAL A 83 -4.36 8.47 -14.47
N THR A 84 -4.14 7.21 -14.11
CA THR A 84 -4.63 6.65 -12.85
C THR A 84 -3.49 6.33 -11.90
N ALA A 85 -3.71 6.57 -10.61
CA ALA A 85 -2.84 6.09 -9.54
C ALA A 85 -3.75 5.75 -8.35
N ALA A 86 -3.90 4.47 -8.02
CA ALA A 86 -4.68 4.00 -6.86
C ALA A 86 -6.11 4.61 -6.75
N TYR A 87 -6.88 4.64 -7.85
CA TYR A 87 -8.25 5.19 -7.87
C TYR A 87 -9.28 4.31 -7.15
N GLY A 88 -9.14 2.98 -7.22
CA GLY A 88 -9.98 2.04 -6.47
C GLY A 88 -11.35 1.73 -7.09
N GLN A 89 -11.62 2.16 -8.32
CA GLN A 89 -12.75 1.65 -9.12
C GLN A 89 -12.27 1.14 -10.48
N ILE A 90 -13.05 0.25 -11.07
CA ILE A 90 -12.81 -0.28 -12.42
C ILE A 90 -13.26 0.76 -13.44
N LEU A 91 -12.40 1.09 -14.40
CA LEU A 91 -12.75 1.97 -15.52
C LEU A 91 -13.57 1.17 -16.55
N PRO A 92 -14.77 1.64 -16.94
CA PRO A 92 -15.53 1.03 -18.04
C PRO A 92 -14.80 1.13 -19.38
N ASN A 93 -14.97 0.14 -20.27
CA ASN A 93 -14.31 0.11 -21.59
C ASN A 93 -14.56 1.38 -22.42
N VAL A 94 -15.77 1.94 -22.36
CA VAL A 94 -16.11 3.21 -23.03
C VAL A 94 -15.22 4.39 -22.62
N LEU A 95 -14.70 4.38 -21.39
CA LEU A 95 -13.76 5.39 -20.91
C LEU A 95 -12.32 5.02 -21.22
N LEU A 96 -11.97 3.73 -21.19
CA LEU A 96 -10.64 3.24 -21.56
C LEU A 96 -10.27 3.61 -23.00
N GLU A 97 -11.27 3.59 -23.89
CA GLU A 97 -11.12 3.85 -25.32
C GLU A 97 -11.28 5.33 -25.71
N ALA A 98 -11.78 6.19 -24.81
CA ALA A 98 -12.11 7.57 -25.13
C ALA A 98 -10.88 8.48 -25.41
N PRO A 99 -9.79 8.45 -24.60
CA PRO A 99 -8.66 9.33 -24.83
C PRO A 99 -7.79 8.85 -25.99
N LYS A 100 -7.31 9.80 -26.81
CA LYS A 100 -6.44 9.52 -27.96
C LYS A 100 -5.19 8.71 -27.60
N HIS A 101 -4.59 8.98 -26.44
CA HIS A 101 -3.39 8.30 -25.94
C HIS A 101 -3.72 7.20 -24.91
N GLY A 102 -4.99 6.85 -24.77
CA GLY A 102 -5.49 5.79 -23.89
C GLY A 102 -5.52 6.17 -22.41
N CYS A 103 -5.60 5.13 -21.58
CA CYS A 103 -5.54 5.24 -20.12
C CYS A 103 -4.29 4.54 -19.61
N ILE A 104 -3.52 5.18 -18.75
CA ILE A 104 -2.33 4.60 -18.13
C ILE A 104 -2.45 4.57 -16.60
N ASN A 105 -1.85 3.57 -15.98
CA ASN A 105 -1.81 3.43 -14.53
C ASN A 105 -0.38 3.48 -14.00
N VAL A 106 -0.19 4.18 -12.87
CA VAL A 106 1.02 4.14 -12.04
C VAL A 106 0.85 3.01 -11.03
N HIS A 107 1.36 1.82 -11.36
CA HIS A 107 1.20 0.63 -10.53
C HIS A 107 2.40 0.40 -9.61
N ALA A 108 2.16 0.26 -8.31
CA ALA A 108 3.21 0.16 -7.28
C ALA A 108 3.82 -1.25 -7.13
N SER A 109 4.17 -1.87 -8.27
CA SER A 109 5.02 -3.07 -8.32
C SER A 109 5.80 -3.15 -9.63
N LEU A 110 6.73 -4.10 -9.68
CA LEU A 110 7.40 -4.54 -10.91
C LEU A 110 6.52 -5.59 -11.60
N LEU A 111 5.63 -5.14 -12.50
CA LEU A 111 4.80 -6.05 -13.28
C LEU A 111 5.68 -6.98 -14.13
N PRO A 112 5.22 -8.22 -14.39
CA PRO A 112 3.87 -8.74 -14.14
C PRO A 112 3.58 -9.29 -12.73
N GLU A 113 4.52 -9.23 -11.80
CA GLU A 113 4.28 -9.63 -10.42
C GLU A 113 3.33 -8.64 -9.71
N TYR A 114 2.56 -9.15 -8.75
CA TYR A 114 1.72 -8.37 -7.83
C TYR A 114 0.63 -7.51 -8.49
N ARG A 115 -0.11 -8.10 -9.44
CA ARG A 115 -1.37 -7.50 -9.95
C ARG A 115 -2.41 -7.41 -8.83
N GLY A 116 -3.03 -6.25 -8.62
CA GLY A 116 -4.10 -6.06 -7.64
C GLY A 116 -3.93 -4.88 -6.70
N GLY A 117 -4.68 -4.91 -5.60
CA GLY A 117 -4.88 -3.76 -4.72
C GLY A 117 -3.87 -3.59 -3.58
N ALA A 118 -3.03 -4.59 -3.29
CA ALA A 118 -2.05 -4.52 -2.20
C ALA A 118 -0.61 -4.88 -2.60
N PRO A 119 -0.09 -4.46 -3.77
CA PRO A 119 1.23 -4.91 -4.26
C PRO A 119 2.37 -4.63 -3.29
N VAL A 120 2.37 -3.44 -2.66
CA VAL A 120 3.40 -3.02 -1.70
C VAL A 120 3.40 -3.93 -0.46
N HIS A 121 2.22 -4.30 0.04
CA HIS A 121 2.11 -5.26 1.15
C HIS A 121 2.74 -6.59 0.76
N TYR A 122 2.32 -7.19 -0.34
CA TYR A 122 2.79 -8.53 -0.72
C TYR A 122 4.29 -8.58 -1.02
N ALA A 123 4.85 -7.56 -1.67
CA ALA A 123 6.30 -7.49 -1.88
C ALA A 123 7.09 -7.60 -0.55
N ILE A 124 6.62 -6.91 0.49
CA ILE A 124 7.25 -6.95 1.81
C ILE A 124 6.95 -8.26 2.54
N LEU A 125 5.69 -8.74 2.50
CA LEU A 125 5.26 -9.99 3.14
C LEU A 125 6.04 -11.21 2.60
N ASP A 126 6.29 -11.22 1.29
CA ASP A 126 7.03 -12.27 0.59
C ASP A 126 8.55 -12.14 0.78
N GLY A 127 9.01 -11.08 1.47
CA GLY A 127 10.42 -10.85 1.75
C GLY A 127 11.25 -10.45 0.54
N LYS A 128 10.65 -9.79 -0.45
CA LYS A 128 11.40 -9.20 -1.56
C LYS A 128 12.39 -8.17 -1.03
N THR A 129 13.58 -8.15 -1.63
CA THR A 129 14.63 -7.15 -1.36
C THR A 129 14.52 -5.92 -2.24
N GLU A 130 13.62 -5.95 -3.23
CA GLU A 130 13.37 -4.87 -4.16
C GLU A 130 11.91 -4.88 -4.63
N THR A 131 11.41 -3.71 -5.01
CA THR A 131 10.11 -3.51 -5.65
C THR A 131 10.23 -2.30 -6.56
N GLY A 132 9.11 -1.75 -7.04
CA GLY A 132 9.18 -0.61 -7.94
C GLY A 132 7.83 -0.13 -8.40
N VAL A 133 7.88 0.70 -9.44
CA VAL A 133 6.69 1.21 -10.12
C VAL A 133 6.75 0.80 -11.58
N THR A 134 5.59 0.42 -12.11
CA THR A 134 5.38 0.21 -13.54
C THR A 134 4.33 1.19 -14.04
N ILE A 135 4.65 1.93 -15.10
CA ILE A 135 3.66 2.65 -15.90
C ILE A 135 3.17 1.68 -16.95
N MET A 136 1.86 1.45 -17.03
CA MET A 136 1.27 0.52 -17.99
C MET A 136 0.01 1.11 -18.62
N TYR A 137 -0.37 0.60 -19.79
CA TYR A 137 -1.72 0.80 -20.28
C TYR A 137 -2.73 0.07 -19.40
N MET A 138 -3.92 0.63 -19.32
CA MET A 138 -5.06 -0.02 -18.69
C MET A 138 -5.86 -0.81 -19.73
N VAL A 139 -6.27 -2.01 -19.33
CA VAL A 139 -7.21 -2.86 -20.06
C VAL A 139 -8.27 -3.36 -19.09
N GLU A 140 -9.35 -3.96 -19.60
CA GLU A 140 -10.45 -4.46 -18.76
C GLU A 140 -9.96 -5.46 -17.70
N LYS A 141 -8.98 -6.30 -18.06
CA LYS A 141 -8.37 -7.25 -17.15
C LYS A 141 -7.43 -6.53 -16.17
N LEU A 142 -7.66 -6.76 -14.87
CA LEU A 142 -6.91 -6.18 -13.75
C LEU A 142 -5.39 -6.23 -13.98
N ASP A 143 -4.78 -5.05 -14.02
CA ASP A 143 -3.34 -4.80 -14.13
C ASP A 143 -2.63 -5.65 -15.21
N ALA A 144 -3.32 -5.89 -16.34
CA ALA A 144 -2.88 -6.80 -17.38
C ALA A 144 -2.43 -6.12 -18.68
N GLY A 145 -2.46 -4.79 -18.75
CA GLY A 145 -2.09 -4.07 -19.95
C GLY A 145 -0.57 -4.03 -20.15
N ASP A 146 -0.18 -3.64 -21.36
CA ASP A 146 1.22 -3.59 -21.75
C ASP A 146 1.98 -2.54 -20.93
N MET A 147 3.21 -2.88 -20.55
CA MET A 147 4.08 -2.04 -19.73
C MET A 147 4.77 -1.01 -20.62
N LEU A 148 4.88 0.23 -20.13
CA LEU A 148 5.46 1.35 -20.86
C LEU A 148 6.82 1.74 -20.30
N ALA A 149 6.95 1.72 -18.98
CA ALA A 149 8.19 2.01 -18.28
C ALA A 149 8.16 1.37 -16.89
N ARG A 150 9.34 1.09 -16.33
CA ARG A 150 9.48 0.54 -14.98
C ARG A 150 10.70 1.12 -14.28
N ARG A 151 10.62 1.24 -12.95
CA ARG A 151 11.75 1.64 -12.10
C ARG A 151 11.78 0.82 -10.82
N CYS A 152 12.93 0.24 -10.51
CA CYS A 152 13.17 -0.56 -9.32
C CYS A 152 13.81 0.29 -8.20
N ILE A 153 13.45 -0.01 -6.95
CA ILE A 153 14.07 0.52 -5.74
C ILE A 153 14.23 -0.61 -4.70
N PRO A 154 15.25 -0.54 -3.82
CA PRO A 154 15.44 -1.53 -2.76
C PRO A 154 14.33 -1.44 -1.69
N ILE A 155 14.06 -2.57 -1.04
CA ILE A 155 13.32 -2.67 0.22
C ILE A 155 14.33 -3.01 1.31
N THR A 156 14.53 -2.13 2.28
CA THR A 156 15.47 -2.38 3.39
C THR A 156 14.75 -2.96 4.62
N ASP A 157 15.50 -3.33 5.66
CA ASP A 157 14.93 -3.83 6.91
C ASP A 157 14.24 -2.71 7.72
N GLU A 158 14.62 -1.45 7.49
CA GLU A 158 13.96 -0.27 8.05
C GLU A 158 12.64 0.07 7.34
N ASP A 159 12.36 -0.56 6.19
CA ASP A 159 11.16 -0.30 5.42
C ASP A 159 9.94 -1.08 5.93
N ASN A 160 8.83 -0.34 6.03
CA ASN A 160 7.49 -0.87 6.18
C ASN A 160 6.61 -0.45 4.98
N VAL A 161 5.36 -0.88 4.95
CA VAL A 161 4.45 -0.49 3.85
C VAL A 161 4.31 1.02 3.76
N GLY A 162 4.19 1.73 4.87
CA GLY A 162 4.06 3.19 4.88
C GLY A 162 5.24 3.90 4.23
N THR A 163 6.47 3.57 4.64
CA THR A 163 7.68 4.18 4.07
C THR A 163 7.83 3.82 2.59
N MET A 164 7.51 2.58 2.21
CA MET A 164 7.54 2.16 0.81
C MET A 164 6.46 2.85 -0.02
N PHE A 165 5.29 3.13 0.54
CA PHE A 165 4.22 3.86 -0.14
C PHE A 165 4.68 5.28 -0.48
N GLU A 166 5.33 5.97 0.45
CA GLU A 166 5.91 7.30 0.24
C GLU A 166 7.02 7.26 -0.83
N LYS A 167 8.00 6.35 -0.70
CA LYS A 167 9.10 6.20 -1.66
C LYS A 167 8.60 5.89 -3.07
N LEU A 168 7.66 4.96 -3.20
CA LEU A 168 7.11 4.53 -4.49
C LEU A 168 6.23 5.61 -5.12
N SER A 169 5.57 6.44 -4.32
CA SER A 169 4.80 7.58 -4.81
C SER A 169 5.68 8.59 -5.56
N GLU A 170 6.82 8.96 -4.97
CA GLU A 170 7.81 9.86 -5.59
C GLU A 170 8.44 9.24 -6.85
N VAL A 171 8.83 7.97 -6.75
CA VAL A 171 9.37 7.20 -7.87
C VAL A 171 8.37 7.11 -9.02
N GLY A 172 7.09 6.90 -8.71
CA GLY A 172 6.02 6.83 -9.70
C GLY A 172 5.73 8.17 -10.37
N ALA A 173 5.73 9.26 -9.61
CA ALA A 173 5.59 10.60 -10.17
C ALA A 173 6.74 10.94 -11.12
N SER A 174 7.99 10.72 -10.69
CA SER A 174 9.17 10.94 -11.54
C SER A 174 9.16 10.05 -12.78
N LEU A 175 8.92 8.74 -12.62
CA LEU A 175 8.87 7.81 -13.74
C LEU A 175 7.78 8.19 -14.76
N LEU A 176 6.60 8.61 -14.28
CA LEU A 176 5.53 9.07 -15.15
C LEU A 176 5.96 10.30 -15.95
N MET A 177 6.56 11.31 -15.30
CA MET A 177 7.01 12.52 -16.00
C MET A 177 8.08 12.23 -17.04
N ASP A 178 8.98 11.28 -16.77
CA ASP A 178 9.98 10.82 -17.75
C ASP A 178 9.33 10.06 -18.93
N THR A 179 8.19 9.40 -18.70
CA THR A 179 7.51 8.55 -19.69
C THR A 179 6.57 9.35 -20.62
N LEU A 180 5.88 10.37 -20.10
CA LEU A 180 4.83 11.08 -20.84
C LEU A 180 5.31 11.72 -22.16
N PRO A 181 6.49 12.37 -22.26
CA PRO A 181 6.93 12.98 -23.51
C PRO A 181 7.02 11.99 -24.68
N ASP A 182 7.61 10.81 -24.46
CA ASP A 182 7.75 9.78 -25.48
C ASP A 182 6.44 9.05 -25.76
N LEU A 183 5.58 8.88 -24.74
CA LEU A 183 4.23 8.34 -24.91
C LEU A 183 3.40 9.23 -25.85
N LEU A 184 3.37 10.54 -25.57
CA LEU A 184 2.59 11.51 -26.35
C LEU A 184 3.14 11.70 -27.76
N ALA A 185 4.45 11.50 -27.96
CA ALA A 185 5.09 11.49 -29.27
C ALA A 185 4.93 10.16 -30.03
N GLY A 186 4.33 9.12 -29.43
CA GLY A 186 4.18 7.80 -30.04
C GLY A 186 5.50 7.05 -30.24
N LYS A 187 6.51 7.31 -29.38
CA LYS A 187 7.85 6.73 -29.48
C LYS A 187 8.05 5.50 -28.59
N ILE A 188 7.17 5.27 -27.63
CA ILE A 188 7.24 4.10 -26.74
C ILE A 188 6.74 2.87 -27.50
N THR A 189 7.50 1.77 -27.41
CA THR A 189 7.03 0.44 -27.78
C THR A 189 6.55 -0.27 -26.52
N PRO A 190 5.24 -0.54 -26.37
CA PRO A 190 4.71 -1.22 -25.18
C PRO A 190 5.23 -2.66 -25.09
N GLU A 191 5.51 -3.11 -23.87
CA GLU A 191 5.98 -4.46 -23.56
C GLU A 191 4.84 -5.32 -23.00
N PRO A 192 4.39 -6.38 -23.72
CA PRO A 192 3.39 -7.30 -23.20
C PRO A 192 3.89 -8.05 -21.95
N GLN A 193 3.01 -8.23 -20.99
CA GLN A 193 3.31 -8.95 -19.76
C GLN A 193 3.44 -10.47 -20.01
N ASN A 194 4.55 -11.08 -19.59
CA ASN A 194 4.72 -12.54 -19.64
C ASN A 194 3.76 -13.25 -18.65
N PRO A 195 2.82 -14.09 -19.13
CA PRO A 195 1.87 -14.80 -18.28
C PRO A 195 2.49 -15.72 -17.22
N GLU A 196 3.69 -16.26 -17.47
CA GLU A 196 4.37 -17.18 -16.54
C GLU A 196 4.85 -16.50 -15.26
N ASN A 197 5.07 -15.18 -15.31
CA ASN A 197 5.59 -14.39 -14.20
C ASN A 197 4.47 -13.66 -13.43
N VAL A 198 3.20 -13.91 -13.76
CA VAL A 198 2.05 -13.22 -13.13
C VAL A 198 1.82 -13.74 -11.73
N THR A 199 1.84 -12.82 -10.76
CA THR A 199 1.38 -13.07 -9.39
C THR A 199 0.31 -12.03 -9.01
N PHE A 200 -0.46 -12.32 -7.96
CA PHE A 200 -1.58 -11.46 -7.54
C PHE A 200 -1.39 -10.96 -6.11
N ALA A 201 -1.79 -9.71 -5.88
CA ALA A 201 -1.78 -9.03 -4.60
C ALA A 201 -3.19 -8.50 -4.26
N PRO A 202 -4.13 -9.38 -3.87
CA PRO A 202 -5.49 -8.96 -3.49
C PRO A 202 -5.46 -8.15 -2.19
N ASN A 203 -6.53 -7.43 -1.88
CA ASN A 203 -6.63 -6.69 -0.62
C ASN A 203 -6.40 -7.60 0.60
N ILE A 204 -5.65 -7.10 1.58
CA ILE A 204 -5.37 -7.80 2.83
C ILE A 204 -6.67 -8.09 3.59
N LYS A 205 -6.90 -9.36 3.91
CA LYS A 205 -8.03 -9.80 4.74
C LYS A 205 -7.65 -9.80 6.22
N ARG A 206 -8.66 -9.70 7.09
CA ARG A 206 -8.45 -9.67 8.55
C ARG A 206 -7.71 -10.89 9.08
N GLU A 207 -7.95 -12.07 8.50
CA GLU A 207 -7.28 -13.32 8.88
C GLU A 207 -5.78 -13.28 8.57
N GLN A 208 -5.39 -12.58 7.50
CA GLN A 208 -3.99 -12.41 7.12
C GLN A 208 -3.25 -11.44 8.02
N GLU A 209 -3.95 -10.66 8.85
CA GLU A 209 -3.32 -9.74 9.81
C GLU A 209 -2.82 -10.45 11.06
N LYS A 210 -3.21 -11.72 11.27
CA LYS A 210 -2.85 -12.48 12.44
C LYS A 210 -1.44 -13.04 12.32
N ILE A 211 -0.62 -12.79 13.33
CA ILE A 211 0.72 -13.35 13.45
C ILE A 211 0.60 -14.85 13.74
N ASP A 212 1.23 -15.64 12.89
CA ASP A 212 1.53 -17.05 13.13
C ASP A 212 2.95 -17.18 13.66
N TRP A 213 3.07 -17.39 14.97
CA TRP A 213 4.36 -17.50 15.65
C TRP A 213 5.16 -18.74 15.26
N THR A 214 4.52 -19.74 14.62
CA THR A 214 5.20 -20.98 14.20
C THR A 214 6.04 -20.80 12.93
N ARG A 215 5.95 -19.64 12.27
CA ARG A 215 6.78 -19.27 11.12
C ARG A 215 8.18 -18.86 11.57
N GLU A 216 9.13 -18.91 10.64
CA GLU A 216 10.48 -18.35 10.81
C GLU A 216 10.41 -16.87 11.17
N GLY A 217 11.31 -16.39 12.04
CA GLY A 217 11.21 -15.01 12.51
C GLY A 217 11.40 -13.97 11.42
N ARG A 218 12.17 -14.24 10.36
CA ARG A 218 12.24 -13.35 9.18
C ARG A 218 10.87 -13.18 8.54
N ALA A 219 10.09 -14.25 8.42
CA ALA A 219 8.75 -14.20 7.88
C ALA A 219 7.78 -13.43 8.78
N ILE A 220 7.91 -13.56 10.11
CA ILE A 220 7.10 -12.78 11.08
C ILE A 220 7.49 -11.30 11.08
N PHE A 221 8.79 -10.99 11.01
CA PHE A 221 9.29 -9.62 10.89
C PHE A 221 8.76 -8.95 9.62
N ASN A 222 8.85 -9.63 8.48
CA ASN A 222 8.25 -9.20 7.21
C ASN A 222 6.72 -9.05 7.32
N HIS A 223 6.06 -9.93 8.05
CA HIS A 223 4.62 -9.83 8.31
C HIS A 223 4.25 -8.57 9.09
N ILE A 224 5.03 -8.21 10.13
CA ILE A 224 4.80 -7.01 10.95
C ILE A 224 4.99 -5.75 10.11
N ARG A 225 6.15 -5.61 9.45
CA ARG A 225 6.46 -4.40 8.64
C ARG A 225 5.62 -4.33 7.35
N GLY A 226 5.28 -5.48 6.78
CA GLY A 226 4.41 -5.64 5.60
C GLY A 226 2.94 -5.33 5.84
N LEU A 227 2.54 -5.08 7.09
CA LEU A 227 1.19 -4.65 7.47
C LEU A 227 1.21 -3.32 8.25
N SER A 228 2.36 -2.66 8.37
CA SER A 228 2.50 -1.41 9.12
C SER A 228 2.65 -0.22 8.16
N PRO A 229 1.95 0.91 8.39
CA PRO A 229 1.09 1.23 9.53
C PRO A 229 -0.39 0.83 9.35
N TRP A 230 -0.75 0.12 8.27
CA TRP A 230 -2.09 -0.43 8.08
C TRP A 230 -2.06 -1.77 7.32
N PRO A 231 -2.94 -2.73 7.68
CA PRO A 231 -3.95 -2.74 8.76
C PRO A 231 -3.42 -3.08 10.16
N VAL A 232 -2.11 -3.36 10.27
CA VAL A 232 -1.33 -3.73 11.44
C VAL A 232 -1.48 -5.19 11.85
N ALA A 233 -0.34 -5.88 11.94
CA ALA A 233 -0.25 -7.24 12.44
C ALA A 233 -0.74 -7.35 13.89
N TYR A 234 -1.42 -8.45 14.22
CA TYR A 234 -1.91 -8.69 15.57
C TYR A 234 -1.70 -10.14 16.02
N THR A 235 -1.55 -10.29 17.32
CA THR A 235 -1.58 -11.57 18.03
C THR A 235 -2.59 -11.48 19.17
N THR A 236 -2.75 -12.54 19.94
CA THR A 236 -3.52 -12.57 21.18
C THR A 236 -2.60 -12.68 22.39
N LEU A 237 -3.01 -12.08 23.51
CA LEU A 237 -2.39 -12.24 24.83
C LEU A 237 -3.52 -12.37 25.85
N ALA A 238 -3.56 -13.49 26.57
CA ALA A 238 -4.67 -13.83 27.49
C ALA A 238 -6.06 -13.61 26.85
N GLY A 239 -6.23 -14.09 25.61
CA GLY A 239 -7.48 -13.98 24.84
C GLY A 239 -7.80 -12.58 24.28
N ASN A 240 -6.97 -11.58 24.53
CA ASN A 240 -7.20 -10.20 24.05
C ASN A 240 -6.31 -9.87 22.85
N ASN A 241 -6.81 -9.05 21.93
CA ASN A 241 -6.03 -8.55 20.80
C ASN A 241 -4.83 -7.71 21.27
N PHE A 242 -3.68 -8.01 20.71
CA PHE A 242 -2.42 -7.32 20.93
C PHE A 242 -1.77 -7.04 19.57
N LYS A 243 -1.73 -5.78 19.15
CA LYS A 243 -1.14 -5.39 17.87
C LYS A 243 0.34 -5.08 18.03
N ILE A 244 1.14 -5.51 17.06
CA ILE A 244 2.57 -5.18 16.95
C ILE A 244 2.73 -4.30 15.72
N TRP A 245 3.13 -3.05 15.93
CA TRP A 245 3.27 -2.03 14.88
C TRP A 245 4.68 -1.98 14.31
N GLN A 246 5.66 -2.27 15.16
CA GLN A 246 7.08 -2.25 14.85
C GLN A 246 7.79 -3.22 15.78
N ALA A 247 8.78 -3.91 15.24
CA ALA A 247 9.60 -4.88 15.96
C ALA A 247 10.91 -5.06 15.19
N HIS A 248 11.93 -5.60 15.83
CA HIS A 248 13.14 -6.09 15.17
C HIS A 248 13.33 -7.59 15.41
N LEU A 249 14.16 -8.19 14.56
CA LEU A 249 14.52 -9.60 14.59
C LEU A 249 15.86 -9.79 15.29
N GLU A 250 15.96 -10.78 16.15
CA GLU A 250 17.24 -11.18 16.76
C GLU A 250 17.44 -12.69 16.66
N GLU A 251 18.67 -13.12 16.48
CA GLU A 251 19.05 -14.52 16.64
C GLU A 251 19.02 -14.93 18.11
N THR A 252 18.73 -16.20 18.38
CA THR A 252 18.69 -16.74 19.73
C THR A 252 19.01 -18.23 19.77
N ASP A 253 19.58 -18.69 20.88
CA ASP A 253 19.73 -20.11 21.21
C ASP A 253 18.55 -20.66 22.02
N THR A 254 17.47 -19.89 22.20
CA THR A 254 16.30 -20.36 22.94
C THR A 254 15.70 -21.59 22.29
N VAL A 255 15.31 -22.56 23.12
CA VAL A 255 14.55 -23.76 22.71
C VAL A 255 13.09 -23.65 23.14
N LEU A 256 12.66 -22.45 23.54
CA LEU A 256 11.29 -22.19 23.96
C LEU A 256 10.33 -22.29 22.77
N PRO A 257 9.13 -22.89 22.97
CA PRO A 257 8.09 -22.95 21.95
C PRO A 257 7.76 -21.60 21.31
N ALA A 258 7.43 -21.64 20.01
CA ALA A 258 6.89 -20.52 19.26
C ALA A 258 5.73 -19.81 20.00
N GLY A 259 5.82 -18.47 20.05
CA GLY A 259 4.87 -17.59 20.74
C GLY A 259 5.15 -17.43 22.23
N GLN A 260 6.06 -18.20 22.82
CA GLN A 260 6.44 -18.03 24.22
C GLN A 260 7.41 -16.86 24.40
N VAL A 261 7.30 -16.15 25.51
CA VAL A 261 8.24 -15.08 25.86
C VAL A 261 9.60 -15.70 26.17
N ALA A 262 10.60 -15.38 25.35
CA ALA A 262 11.95 -15.92 25.47
C ALA A 262 12.79 -15.18 26.52
N ARG A 263 12.57 -13.87 26.66
CA ARG A 263 13.19 -13.03 27.68
C ARG A 263 12.31 -11.85 28.02
N THR A 264 12.50 -11.31 29.21
CA THR A 264 11.99 -10.01 29.61
C THR A 264 13.09 -9.18 30.25
N THR A 265 13.05 -7.87 30.02
CA THR A 265 13.87 -6.89 30.74
C THR A 265 12.95 -5.83 31.35
N LYS A 266 13.53 -4.77 31.92
CA LYS A 266 12.76 -3.61 32.38
C LYS A 266 12.16 -2.79 31.23
N HIS A 267 12.67 -2.93 30.01
CA HIS A 267 12.35 -2.06 28.88
C HIS A 267 11.76 -2.80 27.68
N ASP A 268 12.03 -4.10 27.54
CA ASP A 268 11.59 -4.90 26.40
C ASP A 268 11.28 -6.35 26.79
N PHE A 269 10.81 -7.10 25.81
CA PHE A 269 10.63 -8.54 25.88
C PHE A 269 10.80 -9.11 24.47
N ALA A 270 11.13 -10.40 24.39
CA ALA A 270 11.27 -11.10 23.11
C ALA A 270 10.37 -12.32 23.05
N ILE A 271 9.82 -12.60 21.87
CA ILE A 271 8.90 -13.70 21.63
C ILE A 271 9.59 -14.71 20.71
N ALA A 272 9.68 -15.97 21.16
CA ALA A 272 10.24 -17.06 20.38
C ALA A 272 9.41 -17.31 19.12
N THR A 273 10.08 -17.63 18.02
CA THR A 273 9.45 -17.92 16.71
C THR A 273 9.59 -19.39 16.35
N GLY A 274 9.27 -19.77 15.12
CA GLY A 274 9.39 -21.15 14.63
C GLY A 274 10.82 -21.63 14.38
N ASP A 275 11.80 -20.73 14.42
CA ASP A 275 13.22 -21.02 14.23
C ASP A 275 14.09 -20.41 15.36
N LYS A 276 15.41 -20.37 15.16
CA LYS A 276 16.39 -19.83 16.12
C LYS A 276 16.41 -18.30 16.15
N THR A 277 15.24 -17.70 16.13
CA THR A 277 15.09 -16.25 16.19
C THR A 277 13.95 -15.85 17.12
N VAL A 278 14.01 -14.61 17.58
CA VAL A 278 12.96 -13.97 18.36
C VAL A 278 12.54 -12.65 17.72
N ILE A 279 11.27 -12.31 17.89
CA ILE A 279 10.76 -10.97 17.59
C ILE A 279 10.79 -10.15 18.87
N VAL A 280 11.36 -8.96 18.78
CA VAL A 280 11.42 -7.99 19.87
C VAL A 280 10.53 -6.81 19.49
N PRO A 281 9.33 -6.69 20.06
CA PRO A 281 8.45 -5.59 19.75
C PRO A 281 9.05 -4.24 20.19
N GLU A 282 8.84 -3.20 19.40
CA GLU A 282 9.25 -1.81 19.70
C GLU A 282 8.03 -0.91 19.95
N ILE A 283 6.97 -1.10 19.15
CA ILE A 283 5.71 -0.36 19.27
C ILE A 283 4.54 -1.35 19.28
N VAL A 284 3.71 -1.26 20.31
CA VAL A 284 2.58 -2.18 20.54
C VAL A 284 1.29 -1.43 20.82
N GLN A 285 0.17 -2.12 20.68
CA GLN A 285 -1.13 -1.60 21.05
C GLN A 285 -2.02 -2.70 21.63
N LEU A 286 -2.43 -2.49 22.88
CA LEU A 286 -3.39 -3.35 23.57
C LEU A 286 -4.82 -3.02 23.17
N ALA A 287 -5.71 -4.01 23.29
CA ALA A 287 -7.15 -3.82 23.08
C ALA A 287 -7.69 -2.58 23.83
N GLY A 288 -8.33 -1.67 23.09
CA GLY A 288 -8.93 -0.46 23.65
C GLY A 288 -7.94 0.64 24.07
N LYS A 289 -6.63 0.46 23.91
CA LYS A 289 -5.59 1.44 24.25
C LYS A 289 -5.02 2.13 23.00
N GLN A 290 -4.33 3.25 23.22
CA GLN A 290 -3.52 3.89 22.18
C GLN A 290 -2.25 3.07 21.92
N LYS A 291 -1.65 3.24 20.74
CA LYS A 291 -0.32 2.69 20.46
C LYS A 291 0.71 3.32 21.42
N MET A 292 1.69 2.54 21.85
CA MET A 292 2.73 2.98 22.80
C MET A 292 4.06 2.29 22.51
N ALA A 293 5.15 2.89 22.99
CA ALA A 293 6.44 2.24 23.01
C ALA A 293 6.42 1.04 23.95
N VAL A 294 7.19 0.00 23.64
CA VAL A 294 7.24 -1.21 24.46
C VAL A 294 7.81 -0.94 25.85
N ALA A 295 8.72 0.01 25.99
CA ALA A 295 9.21 0.45 27.30
C ALA A 295 8.06 0.96 28.21
N ASP A 296 7.11 1.71 27.67
CA ASP A 296 5.95 2.19 28.44
C ASP A 296 5.01 1.05 28.81
N TYR A 297 4.84 0.08 27.91
CA TYR A 297 4.09 -1.14 28.20
C TYR A 297 4.76 -1.94 29.33
N MET A 298 6.08 -2.15 29.27
CA MET A 298 6.85 -2.87 30.30
C MET A 298 6.87 -2.15 31.65
N ALA A 299 6.83 -0.81 31.66
CA ALA A 299 6.71 -0.03 32.88
C ALA A 299 5.32 -0.12 33.54
N GLY A 300 4.30 -0.58 32.80
CA GLY A 300 2.92 -0.70 33.27
C GLY A 300 2.37 -2.12 33.16
N ALA A 301 1.47 -2.34 32.19
CA ALA A 301 0.72 -3.59 32.05
C ALA A 301 1.59 -4.82 31.68
N GLY A 302 2.82 -4.61 31.18
CA GLY A 302 3.76 -5.66 30.80
C GLY A 302 4.64 -6.19 31.92
N GLN A 303 4.58 -5.62 33.14
CA GLN A 303 5.42 -6.04 34.27
C GLN A 303 5.25 -7.52 34.66
N GLN A 304 4.10 -8.12 34.34
CA GLN A 304 3.79 -9.51 34.67
C GLN A 304 4.28 -10.50 33.60
N LEU A 305 4.79 -10.02 32.46
CA LEU A 305 5.36 -10.89 31.45
C LEU A 305 6.55 -11.65 32.02
N ASN A 306 6.55 -12.95 31.77
CA ASN A 306 7.61 -13.87 32.16
C ASN A 306 7.73 -14.96 31.12
N THR A 307 8.70 -15.86 31.28
CA THR A 307 8.94 -16.92 30.31
C THR A 307 7.82 -17.95 30.20
N GLU A 308 6.87 -18.01 31.13
CA GLU A 308 5.68 -18.86 31.02
C GLU A 308 4.56 -18.19 30.20
N THR A 309 4.71 -16.89 29.90
CA THR A 309 3.73 -16.14 29.12
C THR A 309 3.79 -16.51 27.65
N ARG A 310 2.61 -16.67 27.03
CA ARG A 310 2.46 -17.05 25.62
C ARG A 310 1.56 -16.09 24.86
N PHE A 311 2.01 -15.72 23.67
CA PHE A 311 1.27 -15.00 22.64
C PHE A 311 0.72 -15.96 21.59
N GLY A 312 -0.43 -15.61 21.03
CA GLY A 312 -1.17 -16.43 20.09
C GLY A 312 -2.26 -17.25 20.77
N ASP A 313 -3.03 -17.97 19.97
CA ASP A 313 -4.09 -18.82 20.51
C ASP A 313 -3.46 -20.04 21.17
N VAL A 314 -3.86 -20.28 22.41
CA VAL A 314 -3.52 -21.48 23.18
C VAL A 314 -4.52 -22.58 22.85
#